data_AF-A0A162LGX3-F1
#
_entry.id   AF-A0A162LGX3-F1
#
_cell.length_a   1.000
_cell.length_b   1.000
_cell.length_c   1.000
_cell.angle_alpha   90.00
_cell.angle_beta   90.00
_cell.angle_gamma   90.00
#
_symmetry.space_group_name_H-M   'P 1'
#
loop_
_entity.id
_entity.type
_entity.pdbx_description
1 polymer ?
#
loop_
_entity_poly.entity_id
_entity_poly.type
_entity_poly.pdbx_seq_one_letter_code
_entity_poly.pdbx_strand_id
1 'polypeptide(L)'
;MNKQTGAALLVALLILVAISLLGISAMKTSMFSSRVSTGMQADAMVFEGAESAIVEAYEELDGMSTINLSNFLGGDVMTRCVVSDNPRKDGLCAGADFMDSRGLLKASSTSQVNGFRLISGAQISSTGNGGTFVDYQVEISGNSEMATFNIGDLHVQELLKRGILPSAEIQ
;
A
#
# COMPACT_ATOMS: atom_id res chain seq x y z
N MET A 1 -71.53 4.71 28.71
CA MET A 1 -70.35 5.54 29.05
C MET A 1 -69.04 4.88 28.56
N ASN A 2 -69.00 4.30 27.34
CA ASN A 2 -67.89 3.42 26.88
C ASN A 2 -67.19 3.88 25.57
N LYS A 3 -67.32 5.15 25.18
CA LYS A 3 -66.68 5.68 23.95
C LYS A 3 -65.21 6.09 24.13
N GLN A 4 -64.72 6.22 25.37
CA GLN A 4 -63.38 6.74 25.67
C GLN A 4 -62.28 5.68 25.63
N THR A 5 -62.61 4.40 25.86
CA THR A 5 -61.64 3.29 25.84
C THR A 5 -61.09 2.98 24.44
N GLY A 6 -61.90 3.14 23.38
CA GLY A 6 -61.43 2.98 22.00
C GLY A 6 -60.48 4.08 21.53
N ALA A 7 -60.70 5.32 21.99
CA ALA A 7 -59.84 6.45 21.66
C ALA A 7 -58.45 6.34 22.31
N ALA A 8 -58.39 5.85 23.56
CA ALA A 8 -57.12 5.63 24.26
C ALA A 8 -56.23 4.58 23.57
N LEU A 9 -56.83 3.49 23.06
CA LEU A 9 -56.13 2.45 22.33
C LEU A 9 -55.52 2.98 21.01
N LEU A 10 -56.26 3.85 20.32
CA LEU A 10 -55.81 4.48 19.07
C LEU A 10 -54.64 5.44 19.31
N VAL A 11 -54.70 6.25 20.37
CA VAL A 11 -53.61 7.14 20.77
C VAL A 11 -52.37 6.35 21.17
N ALA A 12 -52.52 5.28 21.96
CA ALA A 12 -51.40 4.41 22.33
C ALA A 12 -50.73 3.78 21.11
N LEU A 13 -51.52 3.35 20.12
CA LEU A 13 -51.00 2.79 18.88
C LEU A 13 -50.25 3.85 18.04
N LEU A 14 -50.78 5.07 17.95
CA LEU A 14 -50.10 6.17 17.26
C LEU A 14 -48.76 6.52 17.91
N ILE A 15 -48.70 6.53 19.24
CA ILE A 15 -47.45 6.77 19.99
C ILE A 15 -46.46 5.63 19.75
N LEU A 16 -46.89 4.37 19.80
CA LEU A 16 -46.04 3.22 19.47
C LEU A 16 -45.48 3.27 18.05
N VAL A 17 -46.30 3.68 17.08
CA VAL A 17 -45.88 3.88 15.69
C VAL A 17 -44.85 5.00 15.58
N ALA A 18 -45.07 6.14 16.25
CA ALA A 18 -44.10 7.24 16.26
C ALA A 18 -42.76 6.81 16.86
N ILE A 19 -42.77 6.12 17.99
CA ILE A 19 -41.54 5.64 18.66
C ILE A 19 -40.80 4.61 17.80
N SER A 20 -41.53 3.68 17.17
CA SER A 20 -40.91 2.68 16.28
C SER A 20 -40.28 3.30 15.03
N LEU A 21 -40.91 4.31 14.42
CA LEU A 21 -40.34 5.07 13.31
C LEU A 21 -39.04 5.79 13.69
N LEU A 22 -39.00 6.39 14.88
CA LEU A 22 -37.80 7.03 15.42
C LEU A 22 -36.70 6.00 15.67
N GLY A 23 -37.05 4.83 16.23
CA GLY A 23 -36.13 3.71 16.46
C GLY A 23 -35.52 3.18 15.16
N ILE A 24 -36.33 2.95 14.12
CA ILE A 24 -35.85 2.47 12.82
C ILE A 24 -34.94 3.51 12.16
N SER A 25 -35.28 4.79 12.26
CA SER A 25 -34.47 5.89 11.70
C SER A 25 -33.08 5.94 12.34
N ALA A 26 -33.01 5.81 13.67
CA ALA A 26 -31.74 5.72 14.39
C ALA A 26 -30.92 4.48 13.98
N MET A 27 -31.56 3.32 13.82
CA MET A 27 -30.90 2.08 13.42
C MET A 27 -30.34 2.17 11.99
N LYS A 28 -31.07 2.79 11.07
CA LYS A 28 -30.61 3.01 9.68
C LYS A 28 -29.36 3.89 9.64
N THR A 29 -29.33 4.98 10.42
CA THR A 29 -28.16 5.85 10.53
C THR A 29 -26.97 5.10 11.12
N SER A 30 -27.19 4.31 12.17
CA SER A 30 -26.14 3.49 12.80
C SER A 30 -25.52 2.49 11.82
N MET A 31 -26.35 1.78 11.02
CA MET A 31 -25.83 0.87 9.99
C MET A 31 -25.05 1.58 8.90
N PHE A 32 -25.49 2.77 8.47
CA PHE A 32 -24.75 3.56 7.50
C PHE A 32 -23.37 3.96 8.04
N SER A 33 -23.31 4.49 9.26
CA SER A 33 -22.05 4.84 9.92
C SER A 33 -21.11 3.63 10.07
N SER A 34 -21.65 2.45 10.38
CA SER A 34 -20.87 1.21 10.47
C SER A 34 -20.26 0.82 9.12
N ARG A 35 -21.03 0.88 8.02
CA ARG A 35 -20.50 0.58 6.68
C ARG A 35 -19.39 1.54 6.25
N VAL A 36 -19.57 2.83 6.53
CA VAL A 36 -18.54 3.85 6.27
C VAL A 36 -17.28 3.56 7.08
N SER A 37 -17.43 3.22 8.37
CA SER A 37 -16.29 2.84 9.22
C SER A 37 -15.55 1.61 8.70
N THR A 38 -16.27 0.59 8.22
CA THR A 38 -15.63 -0.61 7.63
C THR A 38 -14.91 -0.27 6.34
N GLY A 39 -15.47 0.61 5.50
CA GLY A 39 -14.81 1.09 4.29
C GLY A 39 -13.49 1.82 4.61
N MET A 40 -13.50 2.77 5.54
CA MET A 40 -12.28 3.47 5.98
C MET A 40 -11.24 2.53 6.59
N GLN A 41 -11.68 1.51 7.32
CA GLN A 41 -10.77 0.49 7.85
C GLN A 41 -10.14 -0.35 6.74
N ALA A 42 -10.93 -0.73 5.73
CA ALA A 42 -10.43 -1.50 4.59
C ALA A 42 -9.42 -0.69 3.78
N ASP A 43 -9.71 0.59 3.55
CA ASP A 43 -8.81 1.55 2.91
C ASP A 43 -7.47 1.69 3.65
N ALA A 44 -7.51 1.88 4.97
CA ALA A 44 -6.32 1.95 5.80
C ALA A 44 -5.48 0.66 5.77
N MET A 45 -6.11 -0.52 5.74
CA MET A 45 -5.39 -1.79 5.61
C MET A 45 -4.69 -1.92 4.25
N VAL A 46 -5.30 -1.42 3.17
CA VAL A 46 -4.68 -1.44 1.84
C VAL A 46 -3.49 -0.48 1.80
N PHE A 47 -3.66 0.74 2.31
CA PHE A 47 -2.58 1.73 2.46
C PHE A 47 -1.39 1.15 3.23
N GLU A 48 -1.64 0.54 4.40
CA GLU A 48 -0.59 -0.08 5.22
C GLU A 48 0.09 -1.25 4.49
N GLY A 49 -0.66 -2.02 3.71
CA GLY A 49 -0.09 -3.09 2.87
C GLY A 49 0.87 -2.56 1.82
N ALA A 50 0.52 -1.47 1.13
CA ALA A 50 1.36 -0.87 0.10
C ALA A 50 2.66 -0.31 0.71
N GLU A 51 2.56 0.38 1.84
CA GLU A 51 3.73 0.88 2.59
C GLU A 51 4.62 -0.25 3.11
N SER A 52 4.02 -1.33 3.64
CA SER A 52 4.78 -2.48 4.12
C SER A 52 5.60 -3.11 3.00
N ALA A 53 5.05 -3.19 1.78
CA ALA A 53 5.78 -3.67 0.61
C ALA A 53 6.94 -2.75 0.20
N ILE A 54 6.78 -1.43 0.34
CA ILE A 54 7.86 -0.45 0.09
C ILE A 54 8.97 -0.61 1.13
N VAL A 55 8.60 -0.72 2.42
CA VAL A 55 9.56 -0.90 3.52
C VAL A 55 10.38 -2.18 3.33
N GLU A 56 9.75 -3.29 2.98
CA GLU A 56 10.47 -4.54 2.72
C GLU A 56 11.43 -4.44 1.51
N ALA A 57 11.01 -3.77 0.43
CA ALA A 57 11.89 -3.51 -0.70
C ALA A 57 13.07 -2.60 -0.32
N TYR A 58 12.83 -1.60 0.53
CA TYR A 58 13.89 -0.73 1.03
C TYR A 58 14.92 -1.50 1.86
N GLU A 59 14.45 -2.33 2.81
CA GLU A 59 15.33 -3.17 3.63
C GLU A 59 16.12 -4.18 2.79
N GLU A 60 15.51 -4.71 1.73
CA GLU A 60 16.21 -5.59 0.80
C GLU A 60 17.30 -4.85 0.02
N LEU A 61 17.01 -3.66 -0.50
CA LEU A 61 18.00 -2.82 -1.18
C LEU A 61 19.15 -2.38 -0.28
N ASP A 62 18.88 -2.17 1.02
CA ASP A 62 19.92 -1.81 1.97
C ASP A 62 20.78 -3.00 2.39
N GLY A 63 20.18 -4.18 2.55
CA GLY A 63 20.87 -5.43 2.88
C GLY A 63 21.52 -6.15 1.69
N MET A 64 21.38 -5.63 0.48
CA MET A 64 21.82 -6.28 -0.75
C MET A 64 23.35 -6.37 -0.85
N SER A 65 23.86 -7.49 -1.37
CA SER A 65 25.29 -7.62 -1.68
C SER A 65 25.71 -6.64 -2.78
N THR A 66 26.97 -6.21 -2.77
CA THR A 66 27.49 -5.23 -3.76
C THR A 66 27.27 -5.67 -5.21
N ILE A 67 27.34 -6.97 -5.49
CA ILE A 67 27.18 -7.52 -6.85
C ILE A 67 25.71 -7.41 -7.31
N ASN A 68 24.77 -7.82 -6.46
CA ASN A 68 23.35 -7.72 -6.79
C ASN A 68 22.92 -6.25 -6.88
N LEU A 69 23.45 -5.40 -5.99
CA LEU A 69 23.18 -3.97 -6.02
C LEU A 69 23.72 -3.34 -7.31
N SER A 70 24.92 -3.70 -7.78
CA SER A 70 25.43 -3.19 -9.06
C SER A 70 24.59 -3.62 -10.26
N ASN A 71 24.04 -4.83 -10.26
CA ASN A 71 23.14 -5.30 -11.32
C ASN A 71 21.82 -4.52 -11.31
N PHE A 72 21.24 -4.34 -10.12
CA PHE A 72 20.04 -3.51 -9.92
C PHE A 72 20.26 -2.07 -10.39
N LEU A 73 21.36 -1.44 -9.97
CA LEU A 73 21.72 -0.09 -10.40
C LEU A 73 22.02 0.02 -11.90
N GLY A 74 22.37 -1.10 -12.55
CA GLY A 74 22.53 -1.21 -14.00
C GLY A 74 21.20 -1.26 -14.78
N GLY A 75 20.05 -1.25 -14.10
CA GLY A 75 18.73 -1.15 -14.72
C GLY A 75 17.81 -2.36 -14.55
N ASP A 76 18.18 -3.35 -13.74
CA ASP A 76 17.26 -4.44 -13.41
C ASP A 76 16.04 -3.92 -12.63
N VAL A 77 14.89 -4.53 -12.88
CA VAL A 77 13.64 -4.26 -12.15
C VAL A 77 13.44 -5.36 -11.12
N MET A 78 13.27 -4.97 -9.86
CA MET A 78 13.04 -5.89 -8.75
C MET A 78 11.57 -5.85 -8.34
N THR A 79 10.84 -6.93 -8.57
CA THR A 79 9.46 -7.07 -8.08
C THR A 79 9.42 -8.06 -6.93
N ARG A 80 8.79 -7.68 -5.82
CA ARG A 80 8.61 -8.48 -4.61
C ARG A 80 7.14 -8.56 -4.25
N CYS A 81 6.72 -9.73 -3.79
CA CYS A 81 5.43 -9.95 -3.16
C CYS A 81 5.63 -10.16 -1.66
N VAL A 82 4.82 -9.47 -0.86
CA VAL A 82 4.80 -9.63 0.59
C VAL A 82 3.82 -10.73 0.94
N VAL A 83 4.36 -11.83 1.46
CA VAL A 83 3.58 -12.97 1.94
C VAL A 83 3.92 -13.20 3.41
N SER A 84 2.95 -13.66 4.20
CA SER A 84 3.13 -13.90 5.64
C SER A 84 4.35 -14.75 6.02
N ASP A 85 4.69 -15.77 5.21
CA ASP A 85 5.84 -16.65 5.45
C ASP A 85 7.14 -16.16 4.78
N ASN A 86 7.03 -15.33 3.74
CA ASN A 86 8.17 -14.78 3.01
C ASN A 86 7.83 -13.36 2.53
N PRO A 87 8.29 -12.32 3.24
CA PRO A 87 7.96 -10.94 2.90
C PRO A 87 8.62 -10.43 1.61
N ARG A 88 9.59 -11.19 1.06
CA ARG A 88 10.40 -10.82 -0.12
C ARG A 88 10.33 -11.90 -1.18
N LYS A 89 9.13 -12.44 -1.42
CA LYS A 89 8.94 -13.45 -2.46
C LYS A 89 9.16 -12.80 -3.83
N ASP A 90 10.00 -13.40 -4.66
CA ASP A 90 10.26 -12.91 -6.02
C ASP A 90 8.99 -12.91 -6.89
N GLY A 91 8.75 -11.79 -7.58
CA GLY A 91 7.67 -11.64 -8.56
C GLY A 91 6.39 -11.02 -7.99
N LEU A 92 5.36 -10.95 -8.86
CA LEU A 92 4.03 -10.45 -8.49
C LEU A 92 3.29 -11.45 -7.59
N CYS A 93 2.44 -10.93 -6.70
CA CYS A 93 1.58 -11.77 -5.88
C CYS A 93 0.57 -12.55 -6.74
N ALA A 94 0.59 -13.88 -6.65
CA ALA A 94 -0.28 -14.77 -7.40
C ALA A 94 -1.02 -15.76 -6.49
N GLY A 95 -2.14 -16.29 -6.96
CA GLY A 95 -2.87 -17.36 -6.25
C GLY A 95 -3.17 -17.01 -4.78
N ALA A 96 -2.59 -17.80 -3.87
CA ALA A 96 -2.74 -17.69 -2.41
C ALA A 96 -1.66 -16.84 -1.71
N ASP A 97 -0.93 -16.01 -2.46
CA ASP A 97 0.05 -15.07 -1.89
C ASP A 97 -0.67 -13.92 -1.19
N PHE A 98 -0.95 -14.09 0.10
CA PHE A 98 -1.56 -13.09 0.95
C PHE A 98 -0.59 -12.60 2.02
N MET A 99 -0.60 -11.29 2.23
CA MET A 99 0.15 -10.64 3.30
C MET A 99 -0.48 -10.95 4.67
N ASP A 100 -1.80 -11.17 4.72
CA ASP A 100 -2.53 -11.43 5.95
C ASP A 100 -2.99 -12.89 6.09
N SER A 101 -3.19 -13.33 7.33
CA SER A 101 -3.66 -14.67 7.65
C SER A 101 -5.12 -14.92 7.26
N ARG A 102 -5.88 -13.86 6.95
CA ARG A 102 -7.29 -13.92 6.56
C ARG A 102 -7.46 -14.18 5.06
N GLY A 103 -6.39 -14.06 4.27
CA GLY A 103 -6.44 -14.28 2.83
C GLY A 103 -7.17 -13.17 2.07
N LEU A 104 -7.06 -11.93 2.55
CA LEU A 104 -7.80 -10.78 2.00
C LEU A 104 -6.89 -9.76 1.32
N LEU A 105 -5.67 -9.61 1.82
CA LEU A 105 -4.77 -8.54 1.39
C LEU A 105 -3.60 -9.10 0.58
N LYS A 106 -3.40 -8.52 -0.60
CA LYS A 106 -2.21 -8.77 -1.43
C LYS A 106 -1.40 -7.50 -1.50
N ALA A 107 -0.10 -7.58 -1.25
CA ALA A 107 0.79 -6.43 -1.29
C ALA A 107 2.06 -6.80 -2.05
N SER A 108 2.46 -5.95 -2.99
CA SER A 108 3.66 -6.13 -3.80
C SER A 108 4.40 -4.83 -3.97
N SER A 109 5.69 -4.90 -4.22
CA SER A 109 6.52 -3.74 -4.54
C SER A 109 7.31 -3.99 -5.82
N THR A 110 7.52 -2.92 -6.58
CA THR A 110 8.38 -2.92 -7.76
C THR A 110 9.38 -1.78 -7.61
N SER A 111 10.65 -2.12 -7.60
CA SER A 111 11.76 -1.18 -7.55
C SER A 111 12.45 -1.10 -8.90
N GLN A 112 12.75 0.11 -9.36
CA GLN A 112 13.45 0.36 -10.61
C GLN A 112 14.34 1.59 -10.50
N VAL A 113 15.37 1.66 -11.34
CA VAL A 113 16.26 2.82 -11.41
C VAL A 113 15.81 3.74 -12.53
N ASN A 114 15.43 4.97 -12.19
CA ASN A 114 14.93 5.98 -13.14
C ASN A 114 16.07 6.84 -13.73
N GLY A 115 17.25 6.79 -13.11
CA GLY A 115 18.44 7.48 -13.60
C GLY A 115 19.47 7.70 -12.51
N PHE A 116 20.40 8.62 -12.77
CA PHE A 116 21.43 9.00 -11.83
C PHE A 116 21.68 10.50 -11.86
N ARG A 117 22.14 11.03 -10.73
CA ARG A 117 22.53 12.43 -10.57
C ARG A 117 23.99 12.50 -10.16
N LEU A 118 24.73 13.37 -10.85
CA LEU A 118 26.11 13.67 -10.51
C LEU A 118 26.16 14.39 -9.17
N ILE A 119 27.05 13.93 -8.29
CA ILE A 119 27.30 14.57 -7.00
C ILE A 119 28.25 15.75 -7.25
N SER A 120 27.88 16.94 -6.76
CA SER A 120 28.74 18.12 -6.88
C SER A 120 30.07 17.89 -6.14
N GLY A 121 31.19 18.06 -6.85
CA GLY A 121 32.53 17.79 -6.33
C GLY A 121 33.01 16.34 -6.46
N ALA A 122 32.24 15.44 -7.08
CA ALA A 122 32.72 14.11 -7.43
C ALA A 122 33.89 14.22 -8.43
N GLN A 123 35.00 13.56 -8.13
CA GLN A 123 36.15 13.48 -9.04
C GLN A 123 35.75 12.66 -10.28
N ILE A 124 35.79 13.28 -11.45
CA ILE A 124 35.71 12.59 -12.74
C ILE A 124 37.12 12.05 -13.02
N SER A 125 37.35 10.77 -12.76
CA SER A 125 38.63 10.14 -13.08
C SER A 125 38.74 9.94 -14.59
N SER A 126 39.55 10.75 -15.27
CA SER A 126 39.78 10.68 -16.73
C SER A 126 40.93 9.73 -17.12
N THR A 127 41.57 9.07 -16.16
CA THR A 127 42.71 8.18 -16.38
C THR A 127 42.41 6.79 -15.84
N GLY A 128 42.13 5.83 -16.73
CA GLY A 128 42.16 4.38 -16.50
C GLY A 128 41.20 3.84 -15.44
N ASN A 129 40.10 3.20 -15.86
CA ASN A 129 39.21 2.37 -15.01
C ASN A 129 38.58 3.08 -13.78
N GLY A 130 38.58 4.41 -13.73
CA GLY A 130 38.06 5.16 -12.58
C GLY A 130 36.57 5.48 -12.69
N GLY A 131 35.73 4.76 -11.96
CA GLY A 131 34.29 5.06 -11.88
C GLY A 131 34.00 6.38 -11.18
N THR A 132 32.91 7.05 -11.58
CA THR A 132 32.44 8.29 -10.95
C THR A 132 31.36 7.98 -9.93
N PHE A 133 31.42 8.60 -8.76
CA PHE A 133 30.34 8.46 -7.77
C PHE A 133 29.11 9.25 -8.21
N VAL A 134 27.98 8.56 -8.29
CA VAL A 134 26.67 9.13 -8.64
C VAL A 134 25.63 8.72 -7.60
N ASP A 135 24.61 9.54 -7.43
CA ASP A 135 23.43 9.16 -6.67
C ASP A 135 22.39 8.64 -7.67
N TYR A 136 22.13 7.33 -7.64
CA TYR A 136 21.08 6.69 -8.42
C TYR A 136 19.72 7.01 -7.83
N GLN A 137 18.78 7.38 -8.69
CA GLN A 137 17.39 7.62 -8.34
C GLN A 137 16.64 6.31 -8.50
N VAL A 138 16.33 5.69 -7.37
CA VAL A 138 15.57 4.44 -7.31
C VAL A 138 14.14 4.81 -6.96
N GLU A 139 13.22 4.39 -7.80
CA GLU A 139 11.78 4.48 -7.57
C GLU A 139 11.29 3.13 -7.04
N ILE A 140 10.60 3.15 -5.90
CA ILE A 140 9.91 1.99 -5.36
C ILE A 140 8.41 2.27 -5.41
N SER A 141 7.69 1.45 -6.15
CA SER A 141 6.24 1.48 -6.18
C SER A 141 5.68 0.33 -5.35
N GLY A 142 4.87 0.63 -4.33
CA GLY A 142 4.11 -0.34 -3.55
C GLY A 142 2.67 -0.40 -4.03
N ASN A 143 2.17 -1.59 -4.32
CA ASN A 143 0.79 -1.85 -4.70
C ASN A 143 0.15 -2.76 -3.65
N SER A 144 -1.07 -2.45 -3.26
CA SER A 144 -1.87 -3.27 -2.36
C SER A 144 -3.30 -3.37 -2.85
N GLU A 145 -3.90 -4.55 -2.73
CA GLU A 145 -5.24 -4.83 -3.20
C GLU A 145 -6.02 -5.69 -2.21
N MET A 146 -7.30 -5.34 -2.02
CA MET A 146 -8.28 -6.13 -1.29
C MET A 146 -9.49 -6.43 -2.17
N ALA A 147 -9.44 -7.55 -2.89
CA ALA A 147 -10.45 -7.95 -3.88
C ALA A 147 -11.87 -8.03 -3.30
N THR A 148 -12.02 -8.39 -2.02
CA THR A 148 -13.33 -8.51 -1.35
C THR A 148 -14.09 -7.18 -1.30
N PHE A 149 -13.38 -6.07 -1.18
CA PHE A 149 -13.97 -4.72 -1.12
C PHE A 149 -13.77 -3.92 -2.42
N ASN A 150 -13.11 -4.51 -3.43
CA ASN A 150 -12.76 -3.85 -4.69
C ASN A 150 -12.05 -2.51 -4.46
N ILE A 151 -11.08 -2.53 -3.55
CA ILE A 151 -10.21 -1.39 -3.24
C ILE A 151 -8.76 -1.79 -3.48
N GLY A 152 -7.97 -0.84 -3.94
CA GLY A 152 -6.55 -0.99 -4.17
C GLY A 152 -5.87 0.36 -4.04
N ASP A 153 -4.61 0.36 -3.63
CA ASP A 153 -3.79 1.55 -3.47
C ASP A 153 -2.42 1.33 -4.12
N LEU A 154 -1.86 2.42 -4.64
CA LEU A 154 -0.57 2.48 -5.32
C LEU A 154 0.22 3.65 -4.76
N HIS A 155 1.28 3.33 -4.03
CA HIS A 155 2.22 4.29 -3.52
C HIS A 155 3.49 4.26 -4.33
N VAL A 156 4.13 5.42 -4.44
CA VAL A 156 5.43 5.56 -5.10
C VAL A 156 6.32 6.40 -4.21
N GLN A 157 7.50 5.89 -3.91
CA GLN A 157 8.52 6.59 -3.15
C GLN A 157 9.83 6.56 -3.91
N GLU A 158 10.52 7.70 -3.93
CA GLU A 158 11.85 7.80 -4.52
C GLU A 158 12.91 7.86 -3.43
N LEU A 159 14.01 7.17 -3.68
CA LEU A 159 15.19 7.21 -2.83
C LEU A 159 16.43 7.45 -3.68
N LEU A 160 17.44 8.03 -3.04
CA LEU A 160 18.76 8.22 -3.63
C LEU A 160 19.72 7.20 -3.03
N LYS A 161 20.28 6.32 -3.87
CA LYS A 161 21.32 5.37 -3.46
C LYS A 161 22.63 5.75 -4.14
N ARG A 162 23.67 5.96 -3.33
CA ARG A 162 25.00 6.25 -3.86
C ARG A 162 25.64 5.00 -4.44
N GLY A 163 26.16 5.12 -5.65
CA GLY A 163 26.88 4.05 -6.32
C GLY A 163 28.00 4.58 -7.20
N ILE A 164 28.69 3.66 -7.87
CA ILE A 164 29.75 3.98 -8.82
C ILE A 164 29.18 3.76 -10.23
N LEU A 165 29.29 4.77 -11.08
CA LEU A 165 29.04 4.66 -12.51
C LEU A 165 30.37 4.36 -13.21
N PRO A 166 30.51 3.22 -13.91
CA PRO A 166 31.73 2.90 -14.65
C PRO A 166 31.94 3.90 -15.80
N SER A 167 33.19 4.32 -16.02
CA SER A 167 33.54 5.38 -16.99
C SER A 167 33.23 5.06 -18.46
N ALA A 168 32.83 3.82 -18.76
CA ALA A 168 32.45 3.37 -20.10
C ALA A 168 31.04 3.83 -20.53
N GLU A 169 30.23 4.33 -19.59
CA GLU A 169 28.85 4.78 -19.83
C GLU A 169 28.69 6.32 -19.76
N ILE A 170 29.80 7.03 -19.58
CA ILE A 170 29.85 8.49 -19.63
C ILE A 170 30.06 8.88 -21.09
N GLN A 171 28.96 9.09 -21.84
CA GLN A 171 29.00 9.61 -23.22
C GLN A 171 28.66 11.10 -23.26
#